data_AF-A0A1X9NGF8-F1
#
_entry.id   AF-A0A1X9NGF8-F1
#
_cell.length_a   1.000
_cell.length_b   1.000
_cell.length_c   1.000
_cell.angle_alpha   90.00
_cell.angle_beta   90.00
_cell.angle_gamma   90.00
#
_symmetry.space_group_name_H-M   'P 1'
#
loop_
_entity.id
_entity.type
_entity.pdbx_description
1 polymer ?
#
loop_
_entity_poly.entity_id
_entity_poly.type
_entity_poly.pdbx_seq_one_letter_code
_entity_poly.pdbx_strand_id
1 'polypeptide(L)'
;MIRLNDANFLMLLELTQIVLPAENAKLKQAVVAMHKGSLTTKSSLKKAVTDLSAVVARLDQQLTATAYSDQQTKAVRARLLTQSAKGQYRDFAAAEQAFLAIESITIALNQDADLEKQLNSLYDTLENEDGFSPQTFKSVAAKVKSAFK
;
A
#
# COMPACT_ATOMS: atom_id res chain seq x y z
N MET A 1 -5.80 -7.86 -22.78
CA MET A 1 -5.14 -7.33 -21.57
C MET A 1 -5.54 -8.23 -20.40
N ILE A 2 -4.57 -8.79 -19.67
CA ILE A 2 -4.86 -9.50 -18.42
C ILE A 2 -4.85 -8.44 -17.32
N ARG A 3 -5.97 -8.28 -16.59
CA ARG A 3 -6.05 -7.39 -15.44
C ARG A 3 -5.53 -8.16 -14.22
N LEU A 4 -4.28 -7.90 -13.85
CA LEU A 4 -3.66 -8.47 -12.65
C LEU A 4 -4.00 -7.57 -11.46
N ASN A 5 -4.42 -8.17 -10.34
CA ASN A 5 -4.56 -7.42 -9.09
C ASN A 5 -3.15 -7.10 -8.58
N ASP A 6 -2.79 -5.82 -8.61
CA ASP A 6 -1.51 -5.26 -8.21
C ASP A 6 -1.62 -4.37 -6.96
N ALA A 7 -2.80 -4.28 -6.33
CA ALA A 7 -3.02 -3.47 -5.13
C ALA A 7 -2.06 -3.87 -4.00
N ASN A 8 -1.76 -5.17 -3.87
CA ASN A 8 -0.82 -5.69 -2.88
C ASN A 8 0.61 -5.17 -3.11
N PHE A 9 1.00 -4.91 -4.36
CA PHE A 9 2.31 -4.31 -4.66
C PHE A 9 2.35 -2.83 -4.30
N LEU A 10 1.21 -2.12 -4.31
CA LEU A 10 1.16 -0.75 -3.82
C LEU A 10 1.56 -0.71 -2.34
N MET A 11 1.00 -1.59 -1.50
CA MET A 11 1.35 -1.63 -0.07
C MET A 11 2.83 -1.94 0.14
N LEU A 12 3.37 -2.92 -0.59
CA LEU A 12 4.79 -3.26 -0.52
C LEU A 12 5.69 -2.11 -1.00
N LEU A 13 5.28 -1.37 -2.03
CA LEU A 13 5.97 -0.15 -2.48
C LEU A 13 5.95 0.94 -1.42
N GLU A 14 4.83 1.16 -0.73
CA GLU A 14 4.76 2.19 0.31
C GLU A 14 5.60 1.83 1.55
N LEU A 15 5.62 0.56 1.95
CA LEU A 15 6.48 0.04 3.01
C LEU A 15 7.96 0.21 2.64
N THR A 16 8.39 -0.39 1.53
CA THR A 16 9.80 -0.43 1.12
C THR A 16 10.36 0.96 0.85
N GLN A 17 9.54 1.94 0.48
CA GLN A 17 9.99 3.32 0.33
C GLN A 17 10.51 3.94 1.63
N ILE A 18 10.01 3.48 2.79
CA ILE A 18 10.47 3.93 4.11
C ILE A 18 11.60 3.05 4.63
N VAL A 19 11.47 1.73 4.53
CA VAL A 19 12.36 0.80 5.25
C VAL A 19 13.52 0.27 4.41
N LEU A 20 13.36 0.18 3.09
CA LEU A 20 14.36 -0.37 2.15
C LEU A 20 14.37 0.44 0.83
N PRO A 21 14.68 1.75 0.85
CA PRO A 21 14.50 2.63 -0.30
C PRO A 21 15.31 2.22 -1.54
N ALA A 22 16.46 1.57 -1.36
CA ALA A 22 17.26 1.04 -2.46
C ALA A 22 16.55 -0.13 -3.18
N GLU A 23 15.85 -0.99 -2.44
CA GLU A 23 15.08 -2.10 -3.02
C GLU A 23 13.73 -1.63 -3.58
N ASN A 24 13.15 -0.55 -3.03
CA ASN A 24 11.92 0.04 -3.55
C ASN A 24 12.01 0.37 -5.04
N ALA A 25 13.13 0.95 -5.47
CA ALA A 25 13.35 1.28 -6.88
C ALA A 25 13.32 0.03 -7.78
N LYS A 26 13.91 -1.08 -7.32
CA LYS A 26 13.93 -2.36 -8.04
C LYS A 26 12.54 -2.98 -8.10
N LEU A 27 11.80 -2.96 -7.00
CA LEU A 27 10.40 -3.41 -6.96
C LEU A 27 9.54 -2.62 -7.95
N LYS A 28 9.63 -1.28 -7.92
CA LYS A 28 8.88 -0.41 -8.82
C LYS A 28 9.18 -0.72 -10.29
N GLN A 29 10.46 -0.91 -10.63
CA GLN A 29 10.87 -1.29 -11.98
C GLN A 29 10.31 -2.65 -12.40
N ALA A 30 10.33 -3.65 -11.50
CA ALA A 30 9.82 -4.99 -11.77
C ALA A 30 8.29 -5.00 -11.98
N VAL A 31 7.53 -4.25 -11.16
CA VAL A 31 6.07 -4.09 -11.33
C VAL A 31 5.76 -3.42 -12.67
N VAL A 32 6.46 -2.34 -13.03
CA VAL A 32 6.28 -1.67 -14.34
C VAL A 32 6.62 -2.62 -15.50
N ALA A 33 7.67 -3.43 -15.38
CA ALA A 33 8.04 -4.41 -16.39
C ALA A 33 6.96 -5.50 -16.55
N MET A 34 6.34 -5.95 -15.45
CA MET A 34 5.23 -6.90 -15.49
C MET A 34 4.02 -6.33 -16.25
N HIS A 35 3.63 -5.09 -15.95
CA HIS A 35 2.54 -4.43 -16.68
C HIS A 35 2.84 -4.26 -18.16
N LYS A 36 4.07 -3.87 -18.52
CA LYS A 36 4.47 -3.78 -19.95
C LYS A 36 4.43 -5.15 -20.61
N GLY A 37 4.97 -6.17 -19.95
CA GLY A 37 5.00 -7.54 -20.45
C GLY A 37 3.61 -8.12 -20.71
N SER A 38 2.61 -7.78 -19.88
CA SER A 38 1.22 -8.23 -20.05
C SER A 38 0.52 -7.66 -21.29
N LEU A 39 1.09 -6.60 -21.88
CA LEU A 39 0.60 -5.95 -23.10
C LEU A 39 1.33 -6.42 -24.37
N THR A 40 2.46 -7.11 -24.25
CA THR A 40 3.28 -7.51 -25.42
C THR A 40 3.11 -8.98 -25.80
N THR A 41 3.68 -9.91 -25.05
CA THR A 41 3.63 -11.35 -25.36
C THR A 41 3.60 -12.20 -24.08
N LYS A 42 3.09 -13.43 -24.18
CA LYS A 42 3.11 -14.40 -23.07
C LYS A 42 4.53 -14.69 -22.55
N SER A 43 5.52 -14.72 -23.45
CA SER A 43 6.93 -14.94 -23.09
C SER A 43 7.50 -13.74 -22.30
N SER A 44 7.24 -12.52 -22.77
CA SER A 44 7.62 -11.28 -22.09
C SER A 44 6.98 -11.17 -20.70
N LEU A 45 5.68 -11.48 -20.60
CA LEU A 45 4.98 -11.54 -19.31
C LEU A 45 5.60 -12.58 -18.38
N LYS A 46 5.86 -13.81 -18.86
CA LYS A 46 6.47 -14.86 -18.06
C LYS A 46 7.82 -14.43 -17.50
N LYS A 47 8.68 -13.85 -18.34
CA LYS A 47 9.98 -13.30 -17.90
C LYS A 47 9.81 -12.22 -16.83
N ALA A 48 8.92 -11.25 -17.06
CA ALA A 48 8.72 -10.16 -16.12
C ALA A 48 8.15 -10.64 -14.77
N VAL A 49 7.28 -11.65 -14.77
CA VAL A 49 6.79 -12.31 -13.55
C VAL A 49 7.92 -13.02 -12.82
N THR A 50 8.78 -13.78 -13.52
CA THR A 50 9.94 -14.43 -12.90
C THR A 50 10.89 -13.41 -12.25
N ASP A 51 11.18 -12.30 -12.95
CA ASP A 51 12.04 -11.24 -12.44
C ASP A 51 11.40 -10.56 -11.19
N LEU A 52 10.09 -10.30 -11.23
CA LEU A 52 9.35 -9.75 -10.08
C LEU A 52 9.34 -10.71 -8.89
N SER A 53 9.11 -12.01 -9.10
CA SER A 53 9.17 -13.02 -8.04
C SER A 53 10.53 -13.06 -7.35
N ALA A 54 11.63 -12.93 -8.10
CA ALA A 54 12.97 -12.87 -7.53
C ALA A 54 13.20 -11.61 -6.67
N VAL A 55 12.64 -10.47 -7.07
CA VAL A 55 12.68 -9.23 -6.25
C VAL A 55 11.87 -9.41 -4.97
N VAL A 56 10.65 -9.97 -5.06
CA VAL A 56 9.79 -10.22 -3.88
C VAL A 56 10.45 -11.19 -2.91
N ALA A 57 11.05 -12.28 -3.38
CA ALA A 57 11.75 -13.24 -2.51
C ALA A 57 12.94 -12.61 -1.77
N ARG A 58 13.67 -11.70 -2.41
CA ARG A 58 14.75 -10.94 -1.76
C ARG A 58 14.20 -9.95 -0.71
N LEU A 59 13.09 -9.29 -1.02
CA LEU A 59 12.43 -8.38 -0.09
C LEU A 59 11.93 -9.12 1.14
N ASP A 60 11.32 -10.30 0.98
CA ASP A 60 10.84 -11.12 2.09
C ASP A 60 11.95 -11.42 3.12
N GLN A 61 13.13 -11.84 2.64
CA GLN A 61 14.29 -12.07 3.51
C GLN A 61 14.77 -10.80 4.24
N GLN A 62 14.77 -9.65 3.57
CA GLN A 62 15.22 -8.39 4.18
C GLN A 62 14.20 -7.83 5.17
N LEU A 63 12.91 -7.90 4.83
CA LEU A 63 11.82 -7.36 5.64
C LEU A 63 11.63 -8.18 6.92
N THR A 64 11.82 -9.50 6.87
CA THR A 64 11.74 -10.37 8.05
C THR A 64 12.96 -10.23 8.98
N ALA A 65 14.13 -9.88 8.43
CA ALA A 65 15.33 -9.60 9.21
C ALA A 65 15.38 -8.18 9.80
N THR A 66 14.46 -7.29 9.39
CA THR A 66 14.46 -5.89 9.82
C THR A 66 13.69 -5.73 11.13
N ALA A 67 14.35 -5.18 12.15
CA ALA A 67 13.66 -4.65 13.32
C ALA A 67 13.13 -3.25 13.01
N TYR A 68 11.81 -3.06 13.14
CA TYR A 68 11.16 -1.77 12.87
C TYR A 68 11.03 -0.97 14.16
N SER A 69 11.57 0.24 14.17
CA SER A 69 11.28 1.20 15.24
C SER A 69 9.86 1.76 15.12
N ASP A 70 9.27 2.19 16.24
CA ASP A 70 8.00 2.91 16.25
C ASP A 70 8.00 4.11 15.30
N GLN A 71 9.14 4.81 15.18
CA GLN A 71 9.29 5.94 14.26
C GLN A 71 9.15 5.50 12.79
N GLN A 72 9.79 4.39 12.40
CA GLN A 72 9.65 3.85 11.04
C GLN A 72 8.22 3.37 10.80
N THR A 73 7.62 2.67 11.76
CA THR A 73 6.25 2.17 11.70
C THR A 73 5.25 3.33 11.54
N LYS A 74 5.39 4.41 12.33
CA LYS A 74 4.62 5.65 12.18
C LYS A 74 4.84 6.31 10.82
N ALA A 75 6.07 6.32 10.31
CA ALA A 75 6.38 6.90 9.00
C ALA A 75 5.71 6.12 7.84
N VAL A 76 5.63 4.78 7.92
CA VAL A 76 4.88 3.96 6.96
C VAL A 76 3.39 4.31 6.99
N ARG A 77 2.77 4.35 8.18
CA ARG A 77 1.36 4.75 8.33
C ARG A 77 1.09 6.17 7.79
N ALA A 78 1.94 7.13 8.14
CA ALA A 78 1.82 8.51 7.69
C ALA A 78 1.94 8.61 6.15
N ARG A 79 2.79 7.77 5.55
CA ARG A 79 2.93 7.67 4.10
C ARG A 79 1.65 7.12 3.46
N LEU A 80 1.10 6.02 3.97
CA LEU A 80 -0.17 5.45 3.48
C LEU A 80 -1.29 6.51 3.52
N LEU A 81 -1.49 7.17 4.65
CA LEU A 81 -2.47 8.26 4.79
C LEU A 81 -2.22 9.42 3.81
N THR A 82 -0.96 9.79 3.60
CA THR A 82 -0.59 10.82 2.64
C THR A 82 -0.96 10.43 1.22
N GLN A 83 -0.77 9.16 0.85
CA GLN A 83 -1.06 8.65 -0.49
C GLN A 83 -2.57 8.48 -0.70
N SER A 84 -3.32 8.04 0.33
CA SER A 84 -4.79 8.08 0.36
C SER A 84 -5.31 9.49 0.14
N ALA A 85 -4.78 10.48 0.87
CA ALA A 85 -5.17 11.89 0.74
C ALA A 85 -4.81 12.52 -0.63
N LYS A 86 -3.84 11.95 -1.34
CA LYS A 86 -3.50 12.32 -2.73
C LYS A 86 -4.38 11.60 -3.76
N GLY A 87 -5.22 10.65 -3.34
CA GLY A 87 -6.09 9.86 -4.22
C GLY A 87 -5.33 8.80 -5.02
N GLN A 88 -4.26 8.23 -4.46
CA GLN A 88 -3.49 7.17 -5.12
C GLN A 88 -4.24 5.82 -5.15
N TYR A 89 -5.12 5.57 -4.19
CA TYR A 89 -5.93 4.35 -4.10
C TYR A 89 -7.32 4.60 -4.70
N ARG A 90 -7.44 4.34 -6.00
CA ARG A 90 -8.57 4.79 -6.83
C ARG A 90 -9.65 3.74 -7.02
N ASP A 91 -9.39 2.50 -6.66
CA ASP A 91 -10.34 1.39 -6.65
C ASP A 91 -10.53 0.90 -5.21
N PHE A 92 -11.63 0.18 -5.00
CA PHE A 92 -12.04 -0.29 -3.69
C PHE A 92 -10.96 -1.15 -3.03
N ALA A 93 -10.44 -2.15 -3.76
CA ALA A 93 -9.42 -3.07 -3.25
C ALA A 93 -8.15 -2.34 -2.79
N ALA A 94 -7.64 -1.37 -3.57
CA ALA A 94 -6.49 -0.59 -3.17
C ALA A 94 -6.76 0.27 -1.93
N ALA A 95 -7.96 0.85 -1.82
CA ALA A 95 -8.35 1.69 -0.68
C ALA A 95 -8.55 0.86 0.59
N GLU A 96 -9.17 -0.32 0.49
CA GLU A 96 -9.33 -1.28 1.56
C GLU A 96 -7.97 -1.78 2.07
N GLN A 97 -7.07 -2.18 1.18
CA GLN A 97 -5.71 -2.61 1.57
C GLN A 97 -4.94 -1.48 2.28
N ALA A 98 -5.10 -0.24 1.82
CA ALA A 98 -4.51 0.91 2.49
C ALA A 98 -5.10 1.13 3.89
N PHE A 99 -6.44 1.00 4.04
CA PHE A 99 -7.10 1.10 5.34
C PHE A 99 -6.65 0.00 6.30
N LEU A 100 -6.68 -1.27 5.90
CA LEU A 100 -6.26 -2.40 6.74
C LEU A 100 -4.81 -2.26 7.19
N ALA A 101 -3.93 -1.77 6.32
CA ALA A 101 -2.54 -1.49 6.69
C ALA A 101 -2.43 -0.33 7.70
N ILE A 102 -3.19 0.75 7.52
CA ILE A 102 -3.23 1.89 8.47
C ILE A 102 -3.75 1.45 9.83
N GLU A 103 -4.83 0.67 9.87
CA GLU A 103 -5.43 0.13 11.08
C GLU A 103 -4.47 -0.83 11.79
N SER A 104 -3.92 -1.82 11.08
CA SER A 104 -2.97 -2.79 11.64
C SER A 104 -1.74 -2.11 12.26
N ILE A 105 -1.19 -1.10 11.59
CA ILE A 105 -0.08 -0.31 12.13
C ILE A 105 -0.51 0.47 13.37
N THR A 106 -1.73 1.01 13.37
CA THR A 106 -2.25 1.78 14.51
C THR A 106 -2.44 0.90 15.75
N ILE A 107 -2.95 -0.32 15.57
CA ILE A 107 -3.06 -1.34 16.62
C ILE A 107 -1.67 -1.76 17.10
N ALA A 108 -0.72 -2.03 16.19
CA ALA A 108 0.65 -2.41 16.56
C ALA A 108 1.38 -1.34 17.38
N LEU A 109 1.01 -0.07 17.20
CA LEU A 109 1.51 1.07 17.98
C LEU A 109 0.73 1.31 19.29
N ASN A 110 -0.32 0.53 19.56
CA ASN A 110 -1.26 0.71 20.68
C ASN A 110 -1.92 2.10 20.70
N GLN A 111 -2.34 2.59 19.52
CA GLN A 111 -2.96 3.90 19.34
C GLN A 111 -4.39 3.82 18.81
N ASP A 112 -4.97 2.62 18.75
CA ASP A 112 -6.30 2.33 18.22
C ASP A 112 -7.40 3.03 19.04
N ALA A 113 -7.33 3.00 20.36
CA ALA A 113 -8.29 3.71 21.22
C ALA A 113 -8.26 5.24 21.00
N ASP A 114 -7.07 5.83 20.86
CA ASP A 114 -6.89 7.28 20.68
C ASP A 114 -7.34 7.75 19.28
N LEU A 115 -7.30 6.85 18.29
CA LEU A 115 -7.56 7.14 16.87
C LEU A 115 -8.83 6.48 16.33
N GLU A 116 -9.65 5.89 17.20
CA GLU A 116 -10.86 5.13 16.85
C GLU A 116 -11.77 5.94 15.91
N LYS A 117 -12.05 7.19 16.27
CA LYS A 117 -12.91 8.08 15.47
C LYS A 117 -12.39 8.26 14.05
N GLN A 118 -11.08 8.37 13.89
CA GLN A 118 -10.43 8.58 12.60
C GLN A 118 -10.36 7.30 11.77
N LEU A 119 -10.15 6.16 12.43
CA LEU A 119 -10.22 4.84 11.80
C LEU A 119 -11.64 4.56 11.31
N ASN A 120 -12.65 4.76 12.14
CA ASN A 120 -14.06 4.60 11.77
C ASN A 120 -14.43 5.52 10.60
N SER A 121 -14.04 6.79 10.65
CA SER A 121 -14.30 7.71 9.53
C SER A 121 -13.74 7.19 8.19
N LEU A 122 -12.55 6.56 8.19
CA LEU A 122 -11.98 5.95 6.98
C LEU A 122 -12.76 4.69 6.57
N TYR A 123 -13.06 3.81 7.54
CA TYR A 123 -13.81 2.58 7.32
C TYR A 123 -15.20 2.84 6.73
N ASP A 124 -15.92 3.86 7.21
CA ASP A 124 -17.24 4.26 6.73
C ASP A 124 -17.27 4.52 5.22
N THR A 125 -16.14 4.90 4.62
CA THR A 125 -16.04 5.13 3.16
C THR A 125 -15.90 3.84 2.34
N LEU A 126 -15.69 2.71 3.02
CA LEU A 126 -15.43 1.37 2.47
C LEU A 126 -16.54 0.37 2.82
N GLU A 127 -17.59 0.75 3.56
CA GLU A 127 -18.66 -0.17 3.96
C GLU A 127 -19.42 -0.80 2.78
N ASN A 128 -19.45 -0.11 1.63
CA ASN A 128 -20.16 -0.55 0.43
C ASN A 128 -19.24 -0.50 -0.79
N GLU A 129 -18.77 -1.66 -1.24
CA GLU A 129 -17.94 -1.82 -2.44
C GLU A 129 -18.63 -1.25 -3.70
N ASP A 130 -19.90 -1.58 -3.91
CA ASP A 130 -20.67 -1.13 -5.08
C ASP A 130 -20.88 0.39 -5.10
N GLY A 131 -20.89 1.01 -3.92
CA GLY A 131 -21.03 2.45 -3.72
C GLY A 131 -19.71 3.20 -3.56
N PHE A 132 -18.56 2.55 -3.71
CA PHE A 132 -17.27 3.12 -3.38
C PHE A 132 -16.98 4.41 -4.17
N SER A 133 -16.61 5.47 -3.45
CA SER A 133 -16.20 6.75 -4.01
C SER A 133 -14.74 7.05 -3.68
N PRO A 134 -13.83 7.00 -4.68
CA PRO A 134 -12.42 7.33 -4.48
C PRO A 134 -12.21 8.77 -3.99
N GLN A 135 -13.09 9.68 -4.42
CA GLN A 135 -13.03 11.08 -4.03
C GLN A 135 -13.46 11.27 -2.56
N THR A 136 -14.42 10.49 -2.08
CA THR A 136 -14.83 10.49 -0.66
C THR A 136 -13.69 9.95 0.21
N PHE A 137 -13.14 8.77 -0.11
CA PHE A 137 -12.01 8.20 0.63
C PHE A 137 -10.81 9.15 0.70
N LYS A 138 -10.42 9.73 -0.44
CA LYS A 138 -9.38 10.77 -0.51
C LYS A 138 -9.67 11.95 0.42
N SER A 139 -10.89 12.47 0.39
CA SER A 139 -11.27 13.65 1.18
C SER A 139 -11.28 13.36 2.68
N VAL A 140 -11.74 12.17 3.07
CA VAL A 140 -11.70 11.73 4.47
C VAL A 140 -10.28 11.51 4.93
N ALA A 141 -9.44 10.81 4.15
CA ALA A 141 -8.02 10.63 4.45
C ALA A 141 -7.30 11.97 4.66
N ALA A 142 -7.60 12.97 3.83
CA ALA A 142 -7.05 14.32 3.98
C ALA A 142 -7.48 15.01 5.28
N LYS A 143 -8.71 14.77 5.76
CA LYS A 143 -9.23 15.33 7.03
C LYS A 143 -8.61 14.65 8.24
N VAL A 144 -8.46 13.32 8.22
CA VAL A 144 -8.04 12.58 9.41
C VAL A 144 -6.52 12.51 9.60
N LYS A 145 -5.73 12.61 8.52
CA LYS A 145 -4.27 12.36 8.56
C LYS A 145 -3.51 13.17 9.62
N SER A 146 -3.99 14.36 9.98
CA SER A 146 -3.31 15.22 10.96
C SER A 146 -3.39 14.70 12.40
N ALA A 147 -4.31 13.78 12.68
CA ALA A 147 -4.44 13.13 13.99
C ALA A 147 -3.36 12.04 14.21
N PHE A 148 -2.86 11.42 13.13
CA PHE A 148 -1.94 10.27 13.18
C PHE A 148 -0.45 10.66 13.36
N LYS A 149 -0.17 11.86 13.91
CA LYS A 149 1.19 12.37 14.10
C LYS A 149 2.00 11.54 15.09
#